data_AF-A0A4W2H652-F1
#
_entry.id   AF-A0A4W2H652-F1
#
_cell.length_a   1.000
_cell.length_b   1.000
_cell.length_c   1.000
_cell.angle_alpha   90.00
_cell.angle_beta   90.00
_cell.angle_gamma   90.00
#
_symmetry.space_group_name_H-M   'P 1'
#
loop_
_entity.id
_entity.type
_entity.pdbx_description
1 polymer ?
#
loop_
_entity_poly.entity_id
_entity_poly.type
_entity_poly.pdbx_seq_one_letter_code
_entity_poly.pdbx_strand_id
1 'polypeptide(L)'
;MVAFSMRKVPNRETTEISHVLLCNVTQRVSFWFVVTDPSRNHTLPAVEVQSAIRMNRNRINNAFFLNDQTLEFLRIPSTLAPPTDPSVPIWIIIFGVIFCIVLVATMLLIISGIRQHRRKNKGPSEMEDSEDKCENVITIENGIPCDPLDMKGGHINDAFVTEDERLTPL
;
A
#
# COMPACT_ATOMS: atom_id res chain seq x y z
N MET A 1 0.28 34.91 26.49
CA MET A 1 0.24 34.59 25.05
C MET A 1 -0.62 35.57 24.25
N VAL A 2 -1.82 35.93 24.68
CA VAL A 2 -2.69 36.92 23.99
C VAL A 2 -1.99 38.26 23.71
N ALA A 3 -1.39 38.90 24.73
CA ALA A 3 -0.67 40.16 24.55
C ALA A 3 0.47 40.03 23.52
N PHE A 4 1.21 38.91 23.54
CA PHE A 4 2.23 38.63 22.54
C PHE A 4 1.65 38.57 21.12
N SER A 5 0.52 37.89 20.93
CA SER A 5 -0.17 37.81 19.63
C SER A 5 -0.60 39.19 19.15
N MET A 6 -1.07 40.05 20.05
CA MET A 6 -1.46 41.42 19.72
C MET A 6 -0.28 42.28 19.29
N ARG A 7 0.91 42.13 19.87
CA ARG A 7 2.11 42.87 19.44
C ARG A 7 2.56 42.58 18.02
N LYS A 8 2.08 41.49 17.42
CA LYS A 8 2.33 41.16 16.00
C LYS A 8 1.38 41.89 15.06
N VAL A 9 0.33 42.51 15.57
CA VAL A 9 -0.59 43.33 14.79
C VAL A 9 0.04 44.72 14.58
N PRO A 10 -0.03 45.29 13.37
CA PRO A 10 0.45 46.65 13.10
C PRO A 10 -0.16 47.67 14.06
N ASN A 11 0.64 48.62 14.55
CA ASN A 11 0.24 49.67 15.50
C ASN A 11 -0.15 49.17 16.91
N ARG A 12 0.16 47.91 17.27
CA ARG A 12 -0.18 47.31 18.58
C ARG A 12 1.02 46.79 19.37
N GLU A 13 2.22 47.22 19.01
CA GLU A 13 3.51 46.76 19.55
C GLU A 13 3.66 46.96 21.06
N THR A 14 3.00 47.97 21.61
CA THR A 14 3.04 48.34 23.04
C THR A 14 2.01 47.58 23.89
N THR A 15 1.29 46.60 23.33
CA THR A 15 0.27 45.86 24.08
C THR A 15 0.91 45.00 25.18
N GLU A 16 0.68 45.36 26.44
CA GLU A 16 1.10 44.59 27.62
C GLU A 16 0.03 43.63 28.15
N ILE A 17 0.41 42.81 29.14
CA ILE A 17 -0.47 41.84 29.79
C ILE A 17 -1.59 42.55 30.56
N SER A 18 -1.30 43.72 31.16
CA SER A 18 -2.27 44.56 31.86
C SER A 18 -3.45 44.99 30.99
N HIS A 19 -3.27 45.05 29.67
CA HIS A 19 -4.32 45.39 28.71
C HIS A 19 -5.20 44.19 28.30
N VAL A 20 -4.93 43.00 28.83
CA VAL A 20 -5.75 41.81 28.60
C VAL A 20 -6.58 41.56 29.85
N LEU A 21 -7.85 41.91 29.78
CA LEU A 21 -8.80 41.77 30.86
C LEU A 21 -9.49 40.41 30.75
N LEU A 22 -9.45 39.62 31.83
CA LEU A 22 -10.20 38.37 31.93
C LEU A 22 -11.56 38.63 32.59
N CYS A 23 -12.60 38.02 32.03
CA CYS A 23 -13.98 38.15 32.45
C CYS A 23 -14.62 36.77 32.62
N ASN A 24 -15.49 36.62 33.62
CA ASN A 24 -16.32 35.43 33.81
C ASN A 24 -15.52 34.11 33.82
N VAL A 25 -14.56 33.99 34.73
CA VAL A 25 -13.72 32.79 34.90
C VAL A 25 -14.53 31.71 35.63
N THR A 26 -14.61 30.53 35.02
CA THR A 26 -15.33 29.37 35.55
C THR A 26 -14.37 28.29 36.06
N GLN A 27 -14.88 27.38 36.89
CA GLN A 27 -14.09 26.26 37.43
C GLN A 27 -13.62 25.28 36.35
N ARG A 28 -14.34 25.16 35.23
CA ARG A 28 -13.97 24.30 34.08
C ARG A 28 -12.96 24.96 33.13
N VAL A 29 -12.29 26.04 33.55
CA VAL A 29 -11.30 26.79 32.74
C VAL A 29 -11.91 27.35 31.45
N SER A 30 -13.12 27.91 31.56
CA SER A 30 -13.71 28.76 30.54
C SER A 30 -13.76 30.20 31.04
N PHE A 31 -13.32 31.13 30.21
CA PHE A 31 -13.33 32.56 30.49
C PHE A 31 -13.42 33.35 29.18
N TRP A 32 -13.91 34.57 29.30
CA TRP A 32 -13.87 35.56 28.23
C TRP A 32 -12.68 36.47 28.47
N PHE A 33 -12.11 37.01 27.40
CA PHE A 33 -11.10 38.05 27.54
C PHE A 33 -11.35 39.17 26.56
N VAL A 34 -10.96 40.37 26.97
CA VAL A 34 -11.03 41.59 26.17
C VAL A 34 -9.66 42.22 26.15
N VAL A 35 -9.27 42.77 25.00
CA VAL A 35 -8.02 43.52 24.85
C VAL A 35 -8.36 45.00 24.75
N THR A 36 -7.69 45.82 25.54
CA THR A 36 -7.83 47.28 25.50
C THR A 36 -6.66 47.93 24.77
N ASP A 37 -6.92 49.08 24.14
CA ASP A 37 -5.90 49.90 23.52
C ASP A 37 -5.07 50.62 24.59
N PRO A 38 -3.73 50.45 24.62
CA PRO A 38 -2.85 51.15 25.57
C PRO A 38 -2.88 52.68 25.41
N SER A 39 -3.26 53.19 24.23
CA SER A 39 -3.22 54.63 23.94
C SER A 39 -4.53 55.35 24.24
N ARG A 40 -5.66 54.63 24.16
CA ARG A 40 -7.00 55.23 24.20
C ARG A 40 -7.94 54.64 25.25
N ASN A 41 -7.50 53.63 26.02
CA ASN A 41 -8.31 52.92 27.02
C ASN A 41 -9.65 52.39 26.50
N HIS A 42 -9.76 52.19 25.18
CA HIS A 42 -10.95 51.65 24.54
C HIS A 42 -10.74 50.16 24.24
N THR A 43 -11.82 49.39 24.20
CA THR A 43 -11.76 47.97 23.83
C THR A 43 -11.47 47.81 22.35
N LEU A 44 -10.56 46.91 21.99
CA LEU A 44 -10.24 46.61 20.61
C LEU A 44 -11.36 45.85 19.92
N PRO A 45 -11.57 46.07 18.60
CA PRO A 45 -12.53 45.30 17.83
C PRO A 45 -12.23 43.82 17.88
N ALA A 46 -13.27 42.99 18.06
CA ALA A 46 -13.13 41.55 18.14
C ALA A 46 -12.48 40.94 16.88
N VAL A 47 -12.70 41.53 15.70
CA VAL A 47 -12.13 41.06 14.43
C VAL A 47 -10.60 41.16 14.42
N GLU A 48 -10.06 42.25 14.97
CA GLU A 48 -8.61 42.48 15.07
C GLU A 48 -7.98 41.49 16.06
N VAL A 49 -8.64 41.26 17.20
CA VAL A 49 -8.17 40.27 18.19
C VAL A 49 -8.24 38.86 17.62
N GLN A 50 -9.33 38.50 16.93
CA GLN A 50 -9.49 37.19 16.32
C GLN A 50 -8.43 36.90 15.26
N SER A 51 -8.09 37.87 14.41
CA SER A 51 -7.03 37.70 13.40
C SER A 51 -5.65 37.52 14.06
N ALA A 52 -5.36 38.29 15.11
CA ALA A 52 -4.11 38.18 15.86
C ALA A 52 -3.92 36.80 16.50
N ILE A 53 -4.99 36.28 17.12
CA ILE A 53 -5.01 34.94 17.71
C ILE A 53 -4.89 33.87 16.63
N ARG A 54 -5.64 34.00 15.52
CA ARG A 54 -5.57 33.06 14.39
C ARG A 54 -4.16 32.93 13.83
N MET A 55 -3.45 34.05 13.64
CA MET A 55 -2.09 34.06 13.09
C MET A 55 -1.07 33.41 14.03
N ASN A 56 -1.31 33.45 15.34
CA ASN A 56 -0.39 32.91 16.35
C ASN A 56 -0.90 31.61 16.99
N ARG A 57 -1.96 30.99 16.45
CA ARG A 57 -2.68 29.88 17.09
C ARG A 57 -1.79 28.68 17.40
N ASN A 58 -0.99 28.25 16.43
CA ASN A 58 -0.02 27.17 16.61
C ASN A 58 0.94 27.43 17.79
N ARG A 59 1.44 28.66 17.92
CA ARG A 59 2.34 29.04 19.01
C ARG A 59 1.64 29.07 20.37
N ILE A 60 0.40 29.57 20.42
CA ILE A 60 -0.41 29.59 21.65
C ILE A 60 -0.63 28.15 22.13
N ASN A 61 -1.10 27.29 21.24
CA ASN A 61 -1.34 25.87 21.48
C ASN A 61 -0.08 25.16 22.02
N ASN A 62 1.04 25.31 21.32
CA ASN A 62 2.31 24.69 21.69
C ASN A 62 2.85 25.18 23.05
N ALA A 63 2.56 26.44 23.43
CA ALA A 63 2.97 26.95 24.74
C ALA A 63 2.26 26.29 25.92
N PHE A 64 1.09 25.68 25.68
CA PHE A 64 0.31 24.97 26.69
C PHE A 64 0.26 23.46 26.45
N PHE A 65 0.97 22.94 25.45
CA PHE A 65 0.88 21.55 24.99
C PHE A 65 -0.57 21.12 24.65
N LEU A 66 -1.36 22.06 24.14
CA LEU A 66 -2.75 21.85 23.72
C LEU A 66 -2.85 21.90 22.19
N ASN A 67 -3.92 21.36 21.65
CA ASN A 67 -4.28 21.44 20.22
C ASN A 67 -5.59 22.23 20.04
N ASP A 68 -6.02 22.45 18.79
CA ASP A 68 -7.23 23.23 18.49
C ASP A 68 -8.54 22.60 19.01
N GLN A 69 -8.55 21.32 19.37
CA GLN A 69 -9.71 20.63 19.96
C GLN A 69 -9.76 20.80 21.49
N THR A 70 -8.58 20.85 22.13
CA THR A 70 -8.48 21.02 23.59
C THR A 70 -8.43 22.49 24.03
N LEU A 71 -7.98 23.39 23.15
CA LEU A 71 -8.00 24.83 23.33
C LEU A 71 -8.82 25.46 22.21
N GLU A 72 -10.10 25.64 22.49
CA GLU A 72 -11.07 26.16 21.54
C GLU A 72 -11.29 27.67 21.71
N PHE A 73 -11.35 28.38 20.60
CA PHE A 73 -11.80 29.76 20.53
C PHE A 73 -13.14 29.79 19.78
N LEU A 74 -14.25 29.98 20.47
CA LEU A 74 -15.62 29.81 19.93
C LEU A 74 -15.92 30.56 18.62
N ARG A 75 -15.23 31.66 18.33
CA ARG A 75 -15.41 32.45 17.09
C ARG A 75 -14.26 32.36 16.09
N ILE A 76 -13.23 31.54 16.36
CA ILE A 76 -12.07 31.39 15.48
C ILE A 76 -12.05 29.94 14.97
N PRO A 77 -12.13 29.71 13.64
CA PRO A 77 -12.18 28.36 13.09
C PRO A 77 -10.91 27.58 13.40
N SER A 78 -11.02 26.24 13.48
CA SER A 78 -9.89 25.33 13.66
C SER A 78 -8.81 25.54 12.57
N THR A 79 -7.55 25.48 12.96
CA THR A 79 -6.38 25.48 12.07
C THR A 79 -5.81 24.09 11.85
N LEU A 80 -6.28 23.08 12.59
CA LEU A 80 -5.96 21.68 12.33
C LEU A 80 -6.50 21.29 10.95
N ALA A 81 -5.62 20.68 10.15
CA ALA A 81 -6.04 20.00 8.95
C ALA A 81 -7.07 18.91 9.30
N PRO A 82 -8.06 18.66 8.43
CA PRO A 82 -8.94 17.52 8.62
C PRO A 82 -8.08 16.25 8.74
N PRO A 83 -8.51 15.26 9.56
CA PRO A 83 -7.83 13.97 9.64
C PRO A 83 -7.59 13.46 8.22
N THR A 84 -6.33 13.12 7.92
CA THR A 84 -5.98 12.65 6.59
C THR A 84 -6.55 11.25 6.45
N ASP A 85 -7.61 11.11 5.66
CA ASP A 85 -8.11 9.79 5.29
C ASP A 85 -7.03 9.06 4.47
N PRO A 86 -6.82 7.76 4.72
CA PRO A 86 -5.84 7.00 3.94
C PRO A 86 -6.21 7.05 2.45
N SER A 87 -5.22 7.31 1.59
CA SER A 87 -5.43 7.43 0.15
C SER A 87 -6.01 6.18 -0.51
N VAL A 88 -5.92 5.03 0.17
CA VAL A 88 -6.58 3.78 -0.21
C VAL A 88 -7.41 3.23 0.96
N PRO A 89 -8.68 2.87 0.74
CA PRO A 89 -9.47 2.15 1.73
C PRO A 89 -8.79 0.84 2.13
N ILE A 90 -8.59 0.64 3.43
CA ILE A 90 -7.91 -0.54 4.00
C ILE A 90 -8.56 -1.85 3.53
N TRP A 91 -9.89 -1.85 3.38
CA TRP A 91 -10.64 -3.01 2.90
C TRP A 91 -10.25 -3.48 1.49
N ILE A 92 -9.81 -2.58 0.60
CA ILE A 92 -9.37 -2.94 -0.75
C ILE A 92 -8.06 -3.74 -0.68
N ILE A 93 -7.16 -3.38 0.24
CA ILE A 93 -5.90 -4.10 0.46
C ILE A 93 -6.21 -5.53 0.96
N ILE A 94 -7.09 -5.64 1.95
CA ILE A 94 -7.52 -6.94 2.51
C ILE A 94 -8.16 -7.81 1.43
N PHE A 95 -9.07 -7.25 0.63
CA PHE A 95 -9.71 -7.95 -0.48
C PHE A 95 -8.70 -8.46 -1.50
N GLY A 96 -7.72 -7.63 -1.90
CA GLY A 96 -6.69 -8.01 -2.87
C GLY A 96 -5.84 -9.19 -2.39
N VAL A 97 -5.43 -9.20 -1.11
CA VAL A 97 -4.65 -10.30 -0.54
C VAL A 97 -5.46 -11.60 -0.52
N ILE A 98 -6.70 -11.56 -0.04
CA ILE A 98 -7.57 -12.74 0.03
C ILE A 98 -7.84 -13.28 -1.38
N PHE A 99 -8.17 -12.41 -2.33
CA PHE A 99 -8.43 -12.78 -3.71
C PHE A 99 -7.21 -13.47 -4.36
N CYS A 100 -6.00 -12.96 -4.09
CA CYS A 100 -4.76 -13.55 -4.60
C CYS A 100 -4.51 -14.95 -4.02
N ILE A 101 -4.72 -15.14 -2.71
CA ILE A 101 -4.60 -16.45 -2.06
C ILE A 101 -5.61 -17.45 -2.64
N VAL A 102 -6.86 -17.04 -2.81
CA VAL A 102 -7.93 -17.88 -3.38
C VAL A 102 -7.60 -18.28 -4.82
N LEU A 103 -7.11 -17.35 -5.65
CA LEU A 103 -6.69 -17.65 -7.01
C LEU A 103 -5.54 -18.66 -7.05
N VAL A 104 -4.50 -18.47 -6.24
CA VAL A 104 -3.36 -19.39 -6.17
C VAL A 104 -3.80 -20.77 -5.70
N ALA A 105 -4.61 -20.85 -4.64
CA ALA A 105 -5.15 -22.11 -4.13
C ALA A 105 -5.99 -22.83 -5.20
N THR A 106 -6.86 -22.10 -5.91
CA THR A 106 -7.69 -22.66 -6.98
C THR A 106 -6.85 -23.19 -8.14
N MET A 107 -5.83 -22.44 -8.57
CA MET A 107 -4.91 -22.88 -9.63
C MET A 107 -4.14 -24.14 -9.25
N LEU A 108 -3.62 -24.21 -8.00
CA LEU A 108 -2.91 -25.39 -7.51
C LEU A 108 -3.83 -26.62 -7.44
N LEU A 109 -5.09 -26.44 -7.03
CA LEU A 109 -6.08 -27.51 -7.01
C LEU A 109 -6.38 -28.04 -8.42
N ILE A 110 -6.57 -27.15 -9.41
CA ILE A 110 -6.82 -27.54 -10.80
C ILE A 110 -5.63 -28.33 -11.36
N ILE A 111 -4.41 -27.81 -11.18
CA ILE A 111 -3.18 -28.48 -11.66
C ILE A 111 -3.02 -29.85 -10.99
N SER A 112 -3.26 -29.93 -9.69
CA SER A 112 -3.16 -31.18 -8.93
C SER A 112 -4.20 -32.20 -9.39
N GLY A 113 -5.45 -31.75 -9.61
CA GLY A 113 -6.52 -32.60 -10.15
C GLY A 113 -6.18 -33.17 -11.53
N ILE A 114 -5.67 -32.33 -12.44
CA ILE A 114 -5.25 -32.77 -13.78
C ILE A 114 -4.07 -33.75 -13.70
N ARG A 115 -3.05 -33.44 -12.89
CA ARG A 115 -1.88 -34.32 -12.69
C ARG A 115 -2.29 -35.67 -12.10
N GLN A 116 -3.19 -35.67 -11.11
CA GLN A 116 -3.67 -36.90 -10.48
C GLN A 116 -4.53 -37.73 -11.45
N HIS A 117 -5.41 -37.10 -12.22
CA HIS A 117 -6.19 -37.80 -13.25
C HIS A 117 -5.29 -38.41 -14.34
N ARG A 118 -4.28 -37.66 -14.81
CA ARG A 118 -3.29 -38.19 -15.75
C ARG A 118 -2.47 -39.35 -15.17
N ARG A 119 -2.12 -39.30 -13.88
CA ARG A 119 -1.41 -40.38 -13.17
C ARG A 119 -2.28 -41.60 -12.85
N LYS A 120 -3.60 -41.45 -12.76
CA LYS A 120 -4.53 -42.58 -12.58
C LYS A 120 -4.87 -43.27 -13.91
N ASN A 121 -4.80 -42.56 -15.03
CA ASN A 121 -5.06 -43.12 -16.38
C ASN A 121 -3.83 -43.81 -17.01
N LYS A 122 -2.63 -43.57 -16.48
CA LYS A 122 -1.47 -44.45 -16.67
C LYS A 122 -1.47 -45.40 -15.47
N GLY A 123 -1.74 -46.68 -15.66
CA GLY A 123 -1.71 -47.68 -14.58
C GLY A 123 -0.35 -47.70 -13.85
N PRO A 124 -0.25 -48.34 -12.67
CA PRO A 124 0.96 -48.32 -11.86
C PRO A 124 2.10 -49.02 -12.62
N SER A 125 2.94 -48.24 -13.31
CA SER A 125 4.27 -48.69 -13.67
C SER A 125 5.17 -48.42 -12.48
N GLU A 126 5.89 -49.46 -12.11
CA GLU A 126 6.67 -49.66 -10.90
C GLU A 126 7.66 -48.53 -10.56
N MET A 127 8.06 -48.57 -9.28
CA MET A 127 9.23 -47.99 -8.61
C MET A 127 10.34 -47.57 -9.61
N GLU A 128 11.04 -46.45 -9.40
CA GLU A 128 12.10 -46.35 -8.39
C GLU A 128 12.76 -44.95 -8.50
N ASP A 129 13.49 -44.60 -7.45
CA ASP A 129 14.37 -43.44 -7.29
C ASP A 129 15.01 -42.90 -8.57
N SER A 130 15.13 -41.58 -8.63
CA SER A 130 16.45 -40.94 -8.48
C SER A 130 16.33 -39.44 -8.72
N GLU A 131 16.63 -38.70 -7.67
CA GLU A 131 17.44 -37.49 -7.71
C GLU A 131 18.42 -37.53 -8.90
N ASP A 132 18.36 -36.58 -9.82
CA ASP A 132 19.38 -35.55 -9.91
C ASP A 132 19.17 -34.71 -11.18
N LYS A 133 19.51 -33.46 -11.01
CA LYS A 133 19.57 -32.40 -11.99
C LYS A 133 20.75 -32.66 -12.94
N CYS A 134 20.49 -32.79 -14.23
CA CYS A 134 21.48 -32.48 -15.27
C CYS A 134 20.71 -31.89 -16.46
N GLU A 135 20.54 -30.58 -16.50
CA GLU A 135 21.41 -29.63 -17.21
C GLU A 135 21.63 -29.96 -18.69
N ASN A 136 21.23 -28.97 -19.51
CA ASN A 136 21.67 -28.71 -20.87
C ASN A 136 21.10 -29.62 -21.97
N VAL A 137 20.73 -29.17 -23.18
CA VAL A 137 20.47 -27.87 -23.83
C VAL A 137 20.16 -28.29 -25.27
N ILE A 138 19.05 -27.79 -25.85
CA ILE A 138 18.87 -27.51 -27.30
C ILE A 138 18.77 -28.78 -28.23
N THR A 139 17.92 -28.95 -29.26
CA THR A 139 17.16 -28.10 -30.20
C THR A 139 15.97 -28.88 -30.77
N ILE A 140 14.94 -28.17 -31.23
CA ILE A 140 13.78 -28.66 -32.01
C ILE A 140 14.17 -28.83 -33.49
N GLU A 141 13.82 -29.95 -34.15
CA GLU A 141 13.18 -29.99 -35.48
C GLU A 141 12.63 -31.40 -35.81
N ASN A 142 11.55 -31.44 -36.60
CA ASN A 142 10.79 -32.60 -37.02
C ASN A 142 11.62 -33.72 -37.66
N GLY A 143 11.35 -34.96 -37.23
CA GLY A 143 11.23 -36.10 -38.15
C GLY A 143 12.51 -36.80 -38.59
N ILE A 144 13.08 -37.59 -37.67
CA ILE A 144 13.65 -38.96 -37.78
C ILE A 144 14.97 -39.03 -36.97
N PRO A 145 15.07 -39.92 -35.97
CA PRO A 145 16.26 -40.07 -35.14
C PRO A 145 17.38 -40.78 -35.93
N CYS A 146 18.55 -40.15 -36.00
CA CYS A 146 19.77 -40.85 -36.41
C CYS A 146 20.43 -41.43 -35.16
N ASP A 147 20.40 -42.75 -35.01
CA ASP A 147 21.19 -43.45 -34.00
C ASP A 147 22.69 -43.35 -34.33
N PRO A 148 23.56 -43.16 -33.33
CA PRO A 148 25.00 -43.07 -33.54
C PRO A 148 25.53 -44.45 -33.96
N LEU A 149 26.25 -44.50 -35.08
CA LEU A 149 26.93 -45.69 -35.59
C LEU A 149 27.93 -46.21 -34.54
N ASP A 150 27.63 -47.38 -33.94
CA ASP A 150 28.60 -48.16 -33.19
C ASP A 150 29.44 -49.00 -34.17
N MET A 151 30.73 -48.66 -34.27
CA MET A 151 31.71 -49.22 -35.21
C MET A 151 32.27 -50.59 -34.75
N LYS A 152 31.45 -51.45 -34.15
CA LYS A 152 31.97 -52.65 -33.47
C LYS A 152 31.08 -53.88 -33.64
N GLY A 153 31.36 -54.67 -34.67
CA GLY A 153 30.97 -56.09 -34.75
C GLY A 153 30.02 -56.40 -35.90
N GLY A 154 30.52 -57.04 -36.95
CA GLY A 154 29.76 -57.35 -38.17
C GLY A 154 28.95 -58.65 -38.11
N HIS A 155 28.07 -58.82 -39.11
CA HIS A 155 28.08 -59.92 -40.08
C HIS A 155 26.98 -59.63 -41.12
N ILE A 156 27.33 -59.63 -42.40
CA ILE A 156 26.37 -59.59 -43.51
C ILE A 156 25.67 -60.96 -43.60
N ASN A 157 24.34 -60.97 -43.64
CA ASN A 157 23.55 -62.18 -43.92
C ASN A 157 22.96 -62.07 -45.33
N ASP A 158 23.53 -62.89 -46.19
CA ASP A 158 23.14 -63.13 -47.57
C ASP A 158 22.08 -64.24 -47.56
N ALA A 159 20.82 -63.88 -47.30
CA ALA A 159 19.74 -64.87 -47.25
C ALA A 159 18.39 -64.23 -47.58
N PHE A 160 17.84 -64.67 -48.72
CA PHE A 160 16.48 -64.45 -49.23
C PHE A 160 16.27 -63.22 -50.13
N VAL A 161 16.90 -63.30 -51.30
CA VAL A 161 16.24 -62.99 -52.58
C VAL A 161 15.15 -64.03 -52.86
N THR A 162 13.94 -63.57 -53.17
CA THR A 162 12.90 -64.15 -54.06
C THR A 162 11.74 -63.14 -54.05
N GLU A 163 11.68 -62.19 -54.99
CA GLU A 163 11.09 -62.30 -56.34
C GLU A 163 9.61 -62.71 -56.33
N ASP A 164 8.77 -61.80 -56.85
CA ASP A 164 7.37 -61.92 -57.27
C ASP A 164 6.35 -62.25 -56.16
N GLU A 165 5.21 -61.55 -56.01
CA GLU A 165 4.16 -61.39 -57.01
C GLU A 165 3.34 -60.11 -56.78
N ARG A 166 3.08 -59.41 -57.90
CA ARG A 166 2.04 -58.40 -58.08
C ARG A 166 0.68 -58.95 -57.63
N LEU A 167 -0.21 -58.07 -57.17
CA LEU A 167 -1.60 -57.97 -57.66
C LEU A 167 -2.32 -56.78 -56.99
N THR A 168 -2.43 -55.68 -57.74
CA THR A 168 -3.60 -54.79 -57.76
C THR A 168 -4.19 -54.88 -59.17
N PRO A 169 -5.44 -54.45 -59.48
CA PRO A 169 -6.54 -53.92 -58.65
C PRO A 169 -7.93 -54.51 -59.01
N LEU A 170 -8.97 -54.16 -58.22
CA LEU A 170 -10.26 -53.61 -58.69
C LEU A 170 -11.02 -53.01 -57.50
#